data_AF-A0AAD2G139-F1
#
_entry.id   AF-A0AAD2G139-F1
#
_cell.length_a   1.000
_cell.length_b   1.000
_cell.length_c   1.000
_cell.angle_alpha   90.00
_cell.angle_beta   90.00
_cell.angle_gamma   90.00
#
_symmetry.space_group_name_H-M   'P 1'
#
loop_
_entity.id
_entity.type
_entity.pdbx_description
1 polymer ?
#
loop_
_entity_poly.entity_id
_entity_poly.type
_entity_poly.pdbx_seq_one_letter_code
_entity_poly.pdbx_strand_id
1 'polypeptide(L)'
;MTSRIKSIKSQNRTVILAVLILGCICASVDSFAAPSTTVNGAGQLNIAFVTGNAMKVREVEMILSEQGSTNGTHPGSGLVNLRVVKVDLPEIQEVNTEAIAKEKALLGAQLAGGPCLVEDTSLKFHALGGMPGPYIKWFQDRLKSDGLYKILTAYEDKSATAVCTLAFCPAPHADPILFTGECSGTIVAPTGKGGFGWDSIFVPDGEEETFSCLSTERKNQLSHRGDAVRQWARWLSANQEALMLRQDGIPAIGHKGLDFKSYSAEQ
;
A
#
# COMPACT_ATOMS: atom_id res chain seq x y z
N MET A 1 -56.54 21.82 14.93
CA MET A 1 -57.34 20.66 14.49
C MET A 1 -56.46 19.79 13.59
N THR A 2 -55.57 18.95 14.15
CA THR A 2 -55.75 17.53 14.55
C THR A 2 -55.71 16.50 13.41
N SER A 3 -54.58 15.76 13.40
CA SER A 3 -54.41 14.33 13.05
C SER A 3 -54.47 13.96 11.55
N ARG A 4 -53.68 13.01 11.03
CA ARG A 4 -53.28 11.71 11.61
C ARG A 4 -51.89 11.24 11.14
N ILE A 5 -51.04 10.97 12.12
CA ILE A 5 -49.90 10.05 12.05
C ILE A 5 -50.48 8.64 12.21
N LYS A 6 -50.17 7.71 11.30
CA LYS A 6 -50.44 6.28 11.49
C LYS A 6 -49.21 5.60 12.09
N SER A 7 -49.35 5.30 13.38
CA SER A 7 -48.55 4.37 14.16
C SER A 7 -48.62 2.96 13.56
N ILE A 8 -47.46 2.33 13.36
CA ILE A 8 -47.37 0.87 13.22
C ILE A 8 -46.81 0.35 14.54
N LYS A 9 -47.65 -0.44 15.21
CA LYS A 9 -47.40 -1.04 16.52
C LYS A 9 -46.48 -2.25 16.40
N SER A 10 -45.49 -2.24 17.28
CA SER A 10 -44.87 -3.39 17.95
C SER A 10 -45.81 -4.59 18.14
N GLN A 11 -45.31 -5.78 17.78
CA GLN A 11 -45.62 -7.02 18.49
C GLN A 11 -44.36 -7.90 18.58
N ASN A 12 -43.81 -7.98 19.79
CA ASN A 12 -42.96 -9.08 20.26
C ASN A 12 -43.75 -10.40 20.20
N ARG A 13 -43.18 -11.48 19.62
CA ARG A 13 -43.32 -12.84 20.17
C ARG A 13 -42.10 -13.70 19.81
N THR A 14 -41.32 -14.00 20.84
CA THR A 14 -40.39 -15.13 20.97
C THR A 14 -41.04 -16.44 20.52
N VAL A 15 -40.36 -17.18 19.64
CA VAL A 15 -40.49 -18.64 19.54
C VAL A 15 -39.09 -19.22 19.36
N ILE A 16 -38.60 -19.82 20.44
CA ILE A 16 -37.47 -20.75 20.46
C ILE A 16 -38.00 -22.07 19.89
N LEU A 17 -37.37 -22.61 18.85
CA LEU A 17 -37.42 -24.04 18.59
C LEU A 17 -36.06 -24.53 18.08
N ALA A 18 -35.34 -25.14 19.00
CA ALA A 18 -34.15 -25.93 18.72
C ALA A 18 -34.55 -27.18 17.94
N VAL A 19 -33.83 -27.46 16.86
CA VAL A 19 -33.80 -28.79 16.23
C VAL A 19 -32.35 -29.26 16.26
N LEU A 20 -32.04 -30.03 17.31
CA LEU A 20 -30.88 -30.92 17.34
C LEU A 20 -31.13 -32.04 16.34
N ILE A 21 -30.29 -32.16 15.32
CA ILE A 21 -30.08 -33.44 14.63
C ILE A 21 -28.66 -33.90 14.95
N LEU A 22 -28.64 -34.88 15.85
CA LEU A 22 -27.50 -35.69 16.25
C LEU A 22 -27.12 -36.59 15.06
N GLY A 23 -25.94 -36.37 14.49
CA GLY A 23 -25.36 -37.22 13.45
C GLY A 23 -23.96 -37.64 13.85
N CYS A 24 -23.87 -38.65 14.72
CA CYS A 24 -22.63 -39.33 15.06
C CYS A 24 -22.04 -40.01 13.81
N ILE A 25 -20.87 -39.55 13.36
CA ILE A 25 -19.95 -40.39 12.60
C ILE A 25 -18.63 -40.41 13.38
N CYS A 26 -18.45 -41.53 14.07
CA CYS A 26 -17.20 -41.94 14.67
C CYS A 26 -16.22 -42.27 13.54
N ALA A 27 -15.24 -41.39 13.31
CA ALA A 27 -14.04 -41.70 12.55
C ALA A 27 -12.86 -41.70 13.53
N SER A 28 -12.12 -42.79 13.48
CA SER A 28 -10.96 -43.16 14.26
C SER A 28 -9.97 -42.03 14.47
N VAL A 29 -9.57 -41.86 15.74
CA VAL A 29 -8.42 -41.05 16.15
C VAL A 29 -7.13 -41.77 15.77
N ASP A 30 -6.74 -41.66 14.50
CA ASP A 30 -5.38 -41.95 14.11
C ASP A 30 -4.46 -40.82 14.62
N SER A 31 -3.40 -41.24 15.29
CA SER A 31 -2.37 -40.41 15.92
C SER A 31 -1.95 -39.21 15.05
N PHE A 32 -2.19 -38.00 15.55
CA PHE A 32 -1.57 -36.78 15.03
C PHE A 32 -0.05 -36.91 15.22
N ALA A 33 0.65 -37.29 14.15
CA ALA A 33 2.09 -37.07 14.05
C ALA A 33 2.32 -35.56 14.11
N ALA A 34 3.23 -35.11 14.97
CA ALA A 34 3.68 -33.73 15.00
C ALA A 34 4.09 -33.31 13.58
N PRO A 35 3.69 -32.11 13.10
CA PRO A 35 4.09 -31.65 11.78
C PRO A 35 5.61 -31.61 11.72
N SER A 36 6.18 -32.35 10.78
CA SER A 36 7.61 -32.34 10.50
C SER A 36 8.05 -30.91 10.19
N THR A 37 8.88 -30.33 11.05
CA THR A 37 9.54 -29.03 10.86
C THR A 37 10.62 -29.13 9.77
N THR A 38 10.18 -29.37 8.54
CA THR A 38 11.02 -29.22 7.36
C THR A 38 10.45 -28.06 6.56
N VAL A 39 10.96 -26.85 6.86
CA VAL A 39 10.78 -25.67 6.02
C VAL A 39 11.51 -25.96 4.71
N ASN A 40 10.78 -26.43 3.70
CA ASN A 40 11.35 -26.70 2.39
C ASN A 40 11.58 -25.37 1.64
N GLY A 41 12.84 -25.01 1.47
CA GLY A 41 13.41 -24.37 0.27
C GLY A 41 12.81 -23.04 -0.22
N ALA A 42 13.40 -21.92 0.20
CA ALA A 42 13.38 -20.61 -0.46
C ALA A 42 11.99 -20.04 -0.84
N GLY A 43 11.08 -19.96 0.13
CA GLY A 43 9.81 -19.25 -0.07
C GLY A 43 10.05 -17.76 -0.26
N GLN A 44 9.48 -17.16 -1.31
CA GLN A 44 9.36 -15.71 -1.43
C GLN A 44 8.06 -15.26 -0.76
N LEU A 45 8.03 -14.06 -0.21
CA LEU A 45 6.79 -13.48 0.30
C LEU A 45 5.87 -13.16 -0.88
N ASN A 46 4.74 -13.85 -0.97
CA ASN A 46 3.72 -13.54 -1.96
C ASN A 46 2.93 -12.32 -1.49
N ILE A 47 3.08 -11.20 -2.19
CA ILE A 47 2.45 -9.93 -1.83
C ILE A 47 1.71 -9.39 -3.06
N ALA A 48 0.44 -9.08 -2.90
CA ALA A 48 -0.32 -8.43 -3.95
C ALA A 48 0.04 -6.94 -4.02
N PHE A 49 0.47 -6.43 -5.16
CA PHE A 49 0.58 -4.99 -5.38
C PHE A 49 -0.66 -4.50 -6.14
N VAL A 50 -1.57 -3.83 -5.43
CA VAL A 50 -2.83 -3.37 -6.01
C VAL A 50 -2.64 -1.96 -6.57
N THR A 51 -2.50 -1.86 -7.89
CA THR A 51 -2.27 -0.60 -8.59
C THR A 51 -2.65 -0.69 -10.06
N GLY A 52 -3.27 0.36 -10.60
CA GLY A 52 -3.50 0.52 -12.04
C GLY A 52 -2.29 1.10 -12.80
N ASN A 53 -1.22 1.51 -12.12
CA ASN A 53 -0.11 2.24 -12.72
C ASN A 53 1.11 1.33 -12.99
N ALA A 54 1.38 1.06 -14.26
CA ALA A 54 2.50 0.20 -14.68
C ALA A 54 3.89 0.79 -14.36
N MET A 55 4.03 2.12 -14.28
CA MET A 55 5.29 2.76 -13.94
C MET A 55 5.61 2.62 -12.44
N LYS A 56 4.59 2.64 -11.58
CA LYS A 56 4.74 2.30 -10.15
C LYS A 56 5.31 0.88 -9.99
N VAL A 57 4.74 -0.07 -10.72
CA VAL A 57 5.18 -1.47 -10.73
C VAL A 57 6.66 -1.57 -11.13
N ARG A 58 7.04 -0.98 -12.26
CA ARG A 58 8.42 -1.04 -12.77
C ARG A 58 9.44 -0.49 -11.77
N GLU A 59 9.15 0.65 -11.14
CA GLU A 59 10.06 1.22 -10.15
C GLU A 59 10.19 0.34 -8.90
N VAL A 60 9.07 -0.15 -8.35
CA VAL A 60 9.08 -1.05 -7.18
C VAL A 60 9.85 -2.34 -7.47
N GLU A 61 9.61 -2.99 -8.60
CA GLU A 61 10.31 -4.21 -9.00
C GLU A 61 11.82 -3.98 -9.12
N MET A 62 12.24 -2.87 -9.72
CA MET A 62 13.65 -2.50 -9.85
C MET A 62 14.30 -2.31 -8.47
N ILE A 63 13.67 -1.53 -7.58
CA ILE A 63 14.21 -1.29 -6.24
C ILE A 63 14.32 -2.60 -5.45
N LEU A 64 13.31 -3.48 -5.51
CA LEU A 64 13.35 -4.77 -4.82
C LEU A 64 14.46 -5.69 -5.36
N SER A 65 14.73 -5.64 -6.67
CA SER A 65 15.80 -6.43 -7.29
C SER A 65 17.21 -5.97 -6.84
N GLU A 66 17.40 -4.66 -6.67
CA GLU A 66 18.64 -4.08 -6.16
C GLU A 66 18.91 -4.51 -4.70
N GLN A 67 17.87 -4.45 -3.85
CA GLN A 67 17.99 -4.87 -2.45
C GLN A 67 18.29 -6.37 -2.31
N GLY A 68 17.68 -7.22 -3.14
CA GLY A 68 17.97 -8.66 -3.19
C GLY A 68 19.41 -8.99 -3.55
N SER A 69 20.05 -8.15 -4.37
CA SER A 69 21.45 -8.33 -4.80
C SER A 69 22.46 -8.00 -3.70
N THR A 70 22.09 -7.15 -2.73
CA THR A 70 22.98 -6.71 -1.64
C THR A 70 23.08 -7.67 -0.45
N ASN A 71 22.12 -8.59 -0.29
CA ASN A 71 22.01 -9.43 0.91
C ASN A 71 22.65 -10.83 0.79
N GLY A 72 23.47 -11.10 -0.23
CA GLY A 72 24.32 -12.30 -0.33
C GLY A 72 23.60 -13.66 -0.30
N THR A 73 22.27 -13.67 -0.34
CA THR A 73 21.44 -14.87 -0.31
C THR A 73 21.03 -15.17 -1.74
N HIS A 74 21.55 -16.28 -2.27
CA HIS A 74 21.31 -16.88 -3.59
C HIS A 74 21.04 -15.91 -4.76
N PRO A 75 21.96 -15.76 -5.73
CA PRO A 75 21.73 -14.92 -6.89
C PRO A 75 20.51 -15.46 -7.68
N GLY A 76 19.37 -14.77 -7.58
CA GLY A 76 18.16 -15.09 -8.33
C GLY A 76 16.82 -15.15 -7.58
N SER A 77 16.78 -15.10 -6.24
CA SER A 77 15.51 -15.12 -5.49
C SER A 77 15.32 -13.87 -4.64
N GLY A 78 14.63 -12.86 -5.17
CA GLY A 78 14.23 -11.70 -4.36
C GLY A 78 13.33 -12.12 -3.19
N LEU A 79 13.37 -11.39 -2.07
CA LEU A 79 12.56 -11.67 -0.87
C LEU A 79 11.04 -11.70 -1.15
N VAL A 80 10.60 -10.98 -2.19
CA VAL A 80 9.19 -10.75 -2.50
C VAL A 80 8.86 -11.29 -3.88
N ASN A 81 7.78 -12.07 -3.97
CA ASN A 81 7.06 -12.35 -5.21
C ASN A 81 5.88 -11.39 -5.32
N LEU A 82 6.01 -10.37 -6.18
CA LEU A 82 5.04 -9.30 -6.31
C LEU A 82 3.94 -9.68 -7.32
N ARG A 83 2.74 -10.00 -6.83
CA ARG A 83 1.57 -10.27 -7.67
C ARG A 83 0.84 -8.96 -8.00
N VAL A 84 1.01 -8.43 -9.20
CA VAL A 84 0.34 -7.19 -9.61
C VAL A 84 -1.15 -7.41 -9.85
N VAL A 85 -1.99 -6.71 -9.07
CA VAL A 85 -3.45 -6.67 -9.25
C VAL A 85 -3.81 -5.32 -9.87
N LYS A 86 -4.14 -5.33 -11.17
CA LYS A 86 -4.36 -4.11 -11.97
C LYS A 86 -5.75 -3.52 -11.74
N VAL A 87 -5.90 -2.79 -10.63
CA VAL A 87 -7.13 -2.10 -10.25
C VAL A 87 -6.81 -0.69 -9.76
N ASP A 88 -7.60 0.29 -10.19
CA ASP A 88 -7.59 1.65 -9.64
C ASP A 88 -8.60 1.67 -8.49
N LEU A 89 -8.09 1.70 -7.25
CA LEU A 89 -8.93 1.71 -6.05
C LEU A 89 -9.47 3.13 -5.80
N PRO A 90 -10.69 3.26 -5.25
CA PRO A 90 -11.18 4.55 -4.79
C PRO A 90 -10.29 5.09 -3.67
N GLU A 91 -10.10 6.41 -3.67
CA GLU A 91 -9.32 7.15 -2.67
C GLU A 91 -10.28 8.12 -1.96
N ILE A 92 -10.20 8.18 -0.62
CA ILE A 92 -10.94 9.18 0.16
C ILE A 92 -10.37 10.57 -0.10
N GLN A 93 -11.21 11.60 0.08
CA GLN A 93 -10.75 12.98 0.06
C GLN A 93 -10.22 13.36 1.43
N GLU A 94 -8.90 13.50 1.52
CA GLU A 94 -8.19 13.90 2.74
C GLU A 94 -6.86 14.57 2.33
N VAL A 95 -6.28 15.40 3.19
CA VAL A 95 -4.95 15.98 2.95
C VAL A 95 -3.83 15.13 3.56
N ASN A 96 -4.16 14.36 4.60
CA ASN A 96 -3.26 13.40 5.20
C ASN A 96 -3.07 12.15 4.32
N THR A 97 -1.89 12.03 3.70
CA THR A 97 -1.52 10.92 2.81
C THR A 97 -1.54 9.56 3.50
N GLU A 98 -1.26 9.52 4.80
CA GLU A 98 -1.31 8.28 5.59
C GLU A 98 -2.74 7.76 5.75
N ALA A 99 -3.71 8.65 5.93
CA ALA A 99 -5.11 8.26 6.05
C ALA A 99 -5.65 7.69 4.73
N ILE A 100 -5.29 8.33 3.61
CA ILE A 100 -5.63 7.84 2.26
C ILE A 100 -5.01 6.47 2.02
N ALA A 101 -3.71 6.32 2.27
CA ALA A 101 -3.00 5.07 2.05
C ALA A 101 -3.55 3.93 2.93
N LYS A 102 -3.91 4.21 4.19
CA LYS A 102 -4.54 3.23 5.10
C LYS A 102 -5.87 2.72 4.55
N GLU A 103 -6.79 3.60 4.21
CA GLU A 103 -8.11 3.21 3.70
C GLU A 103 -7.98 2.43 2.39
N LYS A 104 -7.11 2.91 1.49
CA LYS A 104 -6.79 2.23 0.24
C LYS A 104 -6.22 0.83 0.47
N ALA A 105 -5.37 0.65 1.49
CA ALA A 105 -4.75 -0.63 1.80
C ALA A 105 -5.75 -1.64 2.34
N LEU A 106 -6.68 -1.20 3.20
CA LEU A 106 -7.76 -2.06 3.72
C LEU A 106 -8.62 -2.61 2.57
N LEU A 107 -9.04 -1.75 1.64
CA LEU A 107 -9.77 -2.17 0.44
C LEU A 107 -8.93 -3.08 -0.46
N GLY A 108 -7.66 -2.75 -0.66
CA GLY A 108 -6.72 -3.55 -1.45
C GLY A 108 -6.52 -4.95 -0.87
N ALA A 109 -6.39 -5.07 0.45
CA ALA A 109 -6.17 -6.34 1.14
C ALA A 109 -7.41 -7.24 1.07
N GLN A 110 -8.61 -6.67 1.21
CA GLN A 110 -9.87 -7.39 1.00
C GLN A 110 -9.98 -7.92 -0.44
N LEU A 111 -9.67 -7.09 -1.44
CA LEU A 111 -9.69 -7.48 -2.85
C LEU A 111 -8.63 -8.56 -3.16
N ALA A 112 -7.45 -8.46 -2.56
CA ALA A 112 -6.34 -9.38 -2.79
C ALA A 112 -6.52 -10.74 -2.10
N GLY A 113 -7.34 -10.81 -1.04
CA GLY A 113 -7.54 -12.00 -0.23
C GLY A 113 -6.31 -12.44 0.57
N GLY A 114 -5.38 -11.53 0.85
CA GLY A 114 -4.09 -11.84 1.47
C GLY A 114 -3.20 -10.61 1.67
N PRO A 115 -1.88 -10.81 1.88
CA PRO A 115 -0.92 -9.72 2.00
C PRO A 115 -1.01 -8.76 0.80
N CYS A 116 -1.11 -7.47 1.09
CA CYS A 116 -1.35 -6.44 0.10
C CYS A 116 -0.49 -5.22 0.34
N LEU A 117 0.11 -4.72 -0.73
CA LEU A 117 0.76 -3.42 -0.82
C LEU A 117 -0.11 -2.50 -1.68
N VAL A 118 -0.28 -1.27 -1.23
CA VAL A 118 -0.77 -0.16 -2.05
C VAL A 118 0.20 1.02 -1.95
N GLU A 119 0.08 1.94 -2.89
CA GLU A 119 0.87 3.16 -2.93
C GLU A 119 -0.02 4.38 -3.18
N ASP A 120 0.19 5.42 -2.40
CA ASP A 120 -0.31 6.77 -2.64
C ASP A 120 0.85 7.76 -2.90
N THR A 121 0.64 8.69 -3.83
CA THR A 121 1.69 9.65 -4.24
C THR A 121 1.12 11.05 -4.24
N SER A 122 1.81 11.96 -3.55
CA SER A 122 1.46 13.37 -3.47
C SER A 122 2.57 14.26 -4.03
N LEU A 123 2.19 15.41 -4.58
CA LEU A 123 3.13 16.49 -4.93
C LEU A 123 2.66 17.77 -4.26
N LYS A 124 3.42 18.23 -3.26
CA LYS A 124 3.05 19.35 -2.39
C LYS A 124 3.79 20.61 -2.85
N PHE A 125 3.09 21.59 -3.43
CA PHE A 125 3.69 22.89 -3.72
C PHE A 125 3.63 23.77 -2.47
N HIS A 126 4.79 24.24 -1.98
CA HIS A 126 4.85 24.96 -0.71
C HIS A 126 4.11 26.30 -0.79
N ALA A 127 4.25 27.00 -1.91
CA ALA A 127 3.53 28.23 -2.23
C ALA A 127 1.99 28.10 -2.19
N LEU A 128 1.44 26.88 -2.35
CA LEU A 128 0.00 26.61 -2.30
C LEU A 128 -0.42 25.91 -1.00
N GLY A 129 0.36 26.04 0.07
CA GLY A 129 0.07 25.37 1.34
C GLY A 129 0.08 23.83 1.25
N GLY A 130 0.87 23.28 0.31
CA GLY A 130 0.99 21.84 0.08
C GLY A 130 0.00 21.26 -0.94
N MET A 131 -0.85 22.07 -1.57
CA MET A 131 -1.69 21.63 -2.70
C MET A 131 -0.87 21.52 -4.00
N PRO A 132 -1.25 20.68 -4.98
CA PRO A 132 -2.42 19.79 -4.98
C PRO A 132 -2.27 18.58 -4.06
N GLY A 133 -1.06 18.27 -3.55
CA GLY A 133 -0.83 17.21 -2.58
C GLY A 133 -1.35 15.86 -3.11
N PRO A 134 -2.21 15.14 -2.37
CA PRO A 134 -2.75 13.84 -2.80
C PRO A 134 -3.65 13.93 -4.04
N TYR A 135 -4.16 15.11 -4.36
CA TYR A 135 -5.00 15.31 -5.54
C TYR A 135 -4.21 15.43 -6.85
N ILE A 136 -2.88 15.28 -6.80
CA ILE A 136 -1.99 15.48 -7.96
C ILE A 136 -2.39 14.66 -9.19
N LYS A 137 -2.94 13.44 -9.02
CA LYS A 137 -3.44 12.62 -10.16
C LYS A 137 -4.47 13.39 -10.99
N TRP A 138 -5.43 14.03 -10.34
CA TRP A 138 -6.50 14.78 -11.00
C TRP A 138 -5.99 16.07 -11.63
N PHE A 139 -5.09 16.78 -10.95
CA PHE A 139 -4.47 17.97 -11.50
C PHE A 139 -3.58 17.65 -12.71
N GLN A 140 -2.77 16.59 -12.62
CA GLN A 140 -1.95 16.09 -13.73
C GLN A 140 -2.82 15.70 -14.92
N ASP A 141 -3.97 15.04 -14.71
CA ASP A 141 -4.84 14.66 -15.81
C ASP A 141 -5.43 15.89 -16.54
N ARG A 142 -5.87 16.90 -15.79
CA ARG A 142 -6.54 18.07 -16.39
C ARG A 142 -5.59 19.11 -16.95
N LEU A 143 -4.51 19.39 -16.23
CA LEU A 143 -3.62 20.49 -16.53
C LEU A 143 -2.39 20.06 -17.32
N LYS A 144 -2.04 18.76 -17.25
CA LYS A 144 -0.75 18.23 -17.70
C LYS A 144 0.41 18.98 -17.04
N SER A 145 1.64 18.67 -17.43
CA SER A 145 2.82 19.27 -16.82
C SER A 145 2.90 20.79 -17.05
N ASP A 146 2.54 21.26 -18.24
CA ASP A 146 2.52 22.70 -18.57
C ASP A 146 1.54 23.48 -17.68
N GLY A 147 0.32 22.98 -17.50
CA GLY A 147 -0.66 23.65 -16.65
C GLY A 147 -0.30 23.58 -15.17
N LEU A 148 0.29 22.48 -14.69
CA LEU A 148 0.80 22.39 -13.31
C LEU A 148 1.88 23.44 -13.03
N TYR A 149 2.86 23.57 -13.92
CA TYR A 149 3.88 24.63 -13.83
C TYR A 149 3.25 26.03 -13.85
N LYS A 150 2.27 26.25 -14.73
CA LYS A 150 1.57 27.54 -14.87
C LYS A 150 0.80 27.97 -13.62
N ILE A 151 0.35 27.06 -12.76
CA ILE A 151 -0.27 27.45 -11.48
C ILE A 151 0.73 28.22 -10.60
N LEU A 152 2.02 27.89 -10.67
CA LEU A 152 3.04 28.45 -9.80
C LEU A 152 3.71 29.71 -10.35
N THR A 153 3.47 30.10 -11.60
CA THR A 153 4.19 31.24 -12.24
C THR A 153 3.96 32.58 -11.54
N ALA A 154 2.82 32.75 -10.85
CA ALA A 154 2.49 33.95 -10.10
C ALA A 154 3.15 34.02 -8.71
N TYR A 155 3.73 32.93 -8.23
CA TYR A 155 4.39 32.85 -6.94
C TYR A 155 5.90 33.07 -7.13
N GLU A 156 6.62 33.54 -6.12
CA GLU A 156 8.09 33.53 -6.16
C GLU A 156 8.59 32.12 -5.80
N ASP A 157 8.09 31.58 -4.70
CA ASP A 157 8.41 30.24 -4.23
C ASP A 157 7.98 29.16 -5.25
N LYS A 158 8.94 28.30 -5.60
CA LYS A 158 8.78 27.14 -6.50
C LYS A 158 9.11 25.83 -5.79
N SER A 159 9.43 25.87 -4.50
CA SER A 159 9.76 24.68 -3.74
C SER A 159 8.56 23.74 -3.62
N ALA A 160 8.86 22.45 -3.67
CA ALA A 160 7.88 21.40 -3.59
C ALA A 160 8.46 20.16 -2.91
N THR A 161 7.57 19.34 -2.36
CA THR A 161 7.93 18.03 -1.81
C THR A 161 7.08 16.96 -2.48
N ALA A 162 7.74 16.00 -3.12
CA ALA A 162 7.12 14.76 -3.54
C ALA A 162 7.06 13.79 -2.35
N VAL A 163 5.91 13.17 -2.13
CA VAL A 163 5.69 12.23 -1.02
C VAL A 163 5.12 10.93 -1.57
N CYS A 164 5.73 9.80 -1.18
CA CYS A 164 5.21 8.46 -1.43
C CYS A 164 4.83 7.85 -0.09
N THR A 165 3.59 7.41 0.07
CA THR A 165 3.18 6.59 1.21
C THR A 165 2.81 5.20 0.71
N LEU A 166 3.64 4.22 1.06
CA LEU A 166 3.31 2.81 0.94
C LEU A 166 2.52 2.36 2.16
N ALA A 167 1.49 1.55 1.93
CA ALA A 167 0.74 0.91 2.98
C ALA A 167 0.69 -0.60 2.73
N PHE A 168 1.24 -1.35 3.67
CA PHE A 168 1.33 -2.80 3.62
C PHE A 168 0.39 -3.43 4.66
N CYS A 169 -0.58 -4.21 4.19
CA CYS A 169 -1.42 -5.05 5.03
C CYS A 169 -0.88 -6.48 4.98
N PRO A 170 -0.48 -7.09 6.11
CA PRO A 170 -0.06 -8.49 6.12
C PRO A 170 -1.23 -9.48 5.93
N ALA A 171 -2.49 -9.03 6.07
CA ALA A 171 -3.70 -9.83 5.87
C ALA A 171 -4.93 -8.93 5.64
N PRO A 172 -6.07 -9.46 5.14
CA PRO A 172 -7.28 -8.68 4.83
C PRO A 172 -7.88 -7.85 5.96
N HIS A 173 -7.59 -8.18 7.23
CA HIS A 173 -8.12 -7.50 8.42
C HIS A 173 -7.02 -6.96 9.34
N ALA A 174 -5.78 -6.94 8.88
CA ALA A 174 -4.68 -6.38 9.65
C ALA A 174 -4.60 -4.86 9.47
N ASP A 175 -4.21 -4.17 10.54
CA ASP A 175 -3.91 -2.73 10.43
C ASP A 175 -2.74 -2.53 9.45
N PRO A 176 -2.86 -1.59 8.49
CA PRO A 176 -1.79 -1.31 7.54
C PRO A 176 -0.56 -0.72 8.24
N ILE A 177 0.62 -1.21 7.87
CA ILE A 177 1.90 -0.63 8.24
C ILE A 177 2.31 0.34 7.15
N LEU A 178 2.70 1.55 7.55
CA LEU A 178 3.01 2.65 6.63
C LEU A 178 4.51 2.86 6.49
N PHE A 179 4.92 3.18 5.26
CA PHE A 179 6.28 3.59 4.93
C PHE A 179 6.20 4.83 4.05
N THR A 180 6.70 5.95 4.56
CA THR A 180 6.61 7.25 3.87
C THR A 180 7.99 7.73 3.49
N GLY A 181 8.20 7.95 2.20
CA GLY A 181 9.41 8.57 1.68
C GLY A 181 9.08 9.95 1.10
N GLU A 182 10.02 10.87 1.25
CA GLU A 182 9.87 12.25 0.78
C GLU A 182 11.08 12.65 -0.07
N CYS A 183 10.86 13.57 -1.00
CA CYS A 183 11.91 14.15 -1.83
C CYS A 183 11.58 15.62 -2.04
N SER A 184 12.43 16.50 -1.49
CA SER A 184 12.36 17.93 -1.71
C SER A 184 12.93 18.29 -3.08
N GLY A 185 12.43 19.36 -3.66
CA GLY A 185 12.83 19.82 -4.97
C GLY A 185 12.16 21.13 -5.36
N THR A 186 12.34 21.50 -6.62
CA THR A 186 11.84 22.74 -7.21
C THR A 186 11.03 22.44 -8.45
N ILE A 187 9.93 23.19 -8.62
CA ILE A 187 9.09 23.13 -9.81
C ILE A 187 9.63 24.06 -10.90
N VAL A 188 9.85 23.51 -12.08
CA VAL A 188 10.38 24.20 -13.26
C VAL A 188 9.44 24.06 -14.45
N ALA A 189 9.69 24.83 -15.51
CA ALA A 189 8.99 24.65 -16.78
C ALA A 189 9.24 23.22 -17.31
N PRO A 190 8.26 22.58 -17.98
CA PRO A 190 8.40 21.20 -18.42
C PRO A 190 9.64 20.99 -19.30
N THR A 191 10.52 20.07 -18.91
CA THR A 191 11.69 19.63 -19.69
C THR A 191 11.67 18.12 -19.90
N GLY A 192 12.56 17.62 -20.77
CA GLY A 192 12.70 16.18 -21.04
C GLY A 192 11.66 15.60 -22.01
N LYS A 193 11.91 14.36 -22.45
CA LYS A 193 10.99 13.57 -23.30
C LYS A 193 10.53 12.27 -22.63
N GLY A 194 10.99 11.99 -21.40
CA GLY A 194 10.74 10.77 -20.65
C GLY A 194 9.87 10.99 -19.42
N GLY A 195 9.96 10.06 -18.46
CA GLY A 195 9.22 10.12 -17.18
C GLY A 195 7.73 9.82 -17.30
N PHE A 196 7.02 9.87 -16.16
CA PHE A 196 5.57 9.77 -16.12
C PHE A 196 4.94 10.84 -15.22
N GLY A 197 3.72 11.27 -15.55
CA GLY A 197 3.00 12.27 -14.76
C GLY A 197 3.74 13.62 -14.74
N TRP A 198 4.04 14.09 -13.53
CA TRP A 198 4.65 15.39 -13.27
C TRP A 198 6.19 15.35 -13.21
N ASP A 199 6.81 14.21 -13.54
CA ASP A 199 8.27 14.04 -13.53
C ASP A 199 9.00 15.13 -14.35
N SER A 200 8.37 15.66 -15.41
CA SER A 200 8.98 16.67 -16.30
C SER A 200 9.05 18.07 -15.73
N ILE A 201 8.45 18.33 -14.56
CA ILE A 201 8.45 19.66 -13.93
C ILE A 201 9.13 19.67 -12.57
N PHE A 202 9.62 18.53 -12.08
CA PHE A 202 10.19 18.43 -10.74
C PHE A 202 11.69 18.15 -10.82
N VAL A 203 12.50 19.11 -10.36
CA VAL A 203 13.95 18.95 -10.15
C VAL A 203 14.17 18.62 -8.68
N PRO A 204 14.61 17.41 -8.33
CA PRO A 204 14.90 17.05 -6.95
C PRO A 204 16.14 17.81 -6.45
N ASP A 205 16.18 18.12 -5.16
CA ASP A 205 17.32 18.82 -4.57
C ASP A 205 18.63 18.04 -4.80
N GLY A 206 19.67 18.74 -5.25
CA GLY A 206 20.97 18.15 -5.57
C GLY A 206 21.10 17.61 -7.01
N GLU A 207 20.06 17.69 -7.83
CA GLU A 207 20.11 17.44 -9.27
C GLU A 207 19.94 18.74 -10.07
N GLU A 208 20.41 18.73 -11.32
CA GLU A 208 20.23 19.84 -12.27
C GLU A 208 19.08 19.58 -13.26
N GLU A 209 18.63 18.33 -13.36
CA GLU A 209 17.63 17.88 -14.32
C GLU A 209 16.35 17.41 -13.64
N THR A 210 15.24 17.44 -14.39
CA THR A 210 13.96 16.94 -13.87
C THR A 210 13.96 15.42 -13.78
N PHE A 211 13.08 14.83 -12.96
CA PHE A 211 12.92 13.37 -12.88
C PHE A 211 12.73 12.71 -14.25
N SER A 212 12.13 13.42 -15.21
CA SER A 212 11.92 12.90 -16.57
C SER A 212 13.19 12.70 -17.39
N CYS A 213 14.27 13.38 -17.02
CA CYS A 213 15.59 13.28 -17.67
C CYS A 213 16.50 12.25 -16.99
N LEU A 214 16.25 11.93 -15.71
CA LEU A 214 17.04 10.94 -14.98
C LEU A 214 16.75 9.52 -15.48
N SER A 215 17.76 8.64 -15.38
CA SER A 215 17.53 7.20 -15.54
C SER A 215 16.63 6.68 -14.42
N THR A 216 15.94 5.55 -14.65
CA THR A 216 15.09 4.94 -13.62
C THR A 216 15.89 4.57 -12.38
N GLU A 217 17.12 4.08 -12.56
CA GLU A 217 18.05 3.72 -11.49
C GLU A 217 18.43 4.96 -10.67
N ARG A 218 18.83 6.06 -11.32
CA ARG A 218 19.17 7.29 -10.61
C ARG A 218 17.98 7.87 -9.87
N LYS A 219 16.80 7.91 -10.51
CA LYS A 219 15.55 8.33 -9.88
C LYS A 219 15.22 7.45 -8.67
N ASN A 220 15.37 6.14 -8.77
CA ASN A 220 15.11 5.21 -7.65
C ASN A 220 16.04 5.44 -6.46
N GLN A 221 17.29 5.87 -6.68
CA GLN A 221 18.22 6.16 -5.59
C GLN A 221 17.74 7.34 -4.72
N LEU A 222 17.19 8.38 -5.34
CA LEU A 222 16.90 9.65 -4.65
C LEU A 222 15.41 9.99 -4.48
N SER A 223 14.51 9.30 -5.19
CA SER A 223 13.08 9.61 -5.14
C SER A 223 12.39 9.19 -3.85
N HIS A 224 11.32 9.92 -3.54
CA HIS A 224 10.32 9.61 -2.52
C HIS A 224 9.82 8.15 -2.56
N ARG A 225 9.53 7.59 -3.75
CA ARG A 225 9.16 6.18 -3.89
C ARG A 225 10.32 5.25 -3.57
N GLY A 226 11.50 5.56 -4.10
CA GLY A 226 12.74 4.85 -3.78
C GLY A 226 12.95 4.69 -2.28
N ASP A 227 12.81 5.77 -1.54
CA ASP A 227 12.97 5.77 -0.09
C ASP A 227 11.88 4.95 0.63
N ALA A 228 10.60 5.15 0.28
CA ALA A 228 9.50 4.39 0.87
C ALA A 228 9.66 2.86 0.65
N VAL A 229 10.05 2.44 -0.56
CA VAL A 229 10.27 1.02 -0.88
C VAL A 229 11.47 0.47 -0.11
N ARG A 230 12.56 1.23 0.07
CA ARG A 230 13.70 0.78 0.89
C ARG A 230 13.35 0.67 2.37
N GLN A 231 12.51 1.56 2.90
CA GLN A 231 11.98 1.43 4.26
C GLN A 231 11.15 0.14 4.40
N TRP A 232 10.24 -0.10 3.45
CA TRP A 232 9.43 -1.32 3.41
C TRP A 232 10.29 -2.58 3.28
N ALA A 233 11.27 -2.60 2.38
CA ALA A 233 12.17 -3.74 2.18
C ALA A 233 12.96 -4.09 3.46
N ARG A 234 13.51 -3.08 4.15
CA ARG A 234 14.18 -3.28 5.45
C ARG A 234 13.25 -3.87 6.48
N TRP A 235 12.02 -3.38 6.55
CA TRP A 235 11.00 -3.91 7.46
C TRP A 235 10.63 -5.35 7.12
N LEU A 236 10.44 -5.68 5.84
CA LEU A 236 10.17 -7.05 5.41
C LEU A 236 11.31 -8.00 5.79
N SER A 237 12.56 -7.63 5.55
CA SER A 237 13.71 -8.46 5.93
C SER A 237 13.77 -8.74 7.43
N ALA A 238 13.44 -7.74 8.26
CA ALA A 238 13.39 -7.89 9.71
C ALA A 238 12.22 -8.76 10.20
N ASN A 239 11.16 -8.89 9.42
CA ASN A 239 9.92 -9.61 9.79
C ASN A 239 9.66 -10.86 8.93
N GLN A 240 10.62 -11.26 8.08
CA GLN A 240 10.40 -12.26 7.03
C GLN A 240 9.92 -13.60 7.58
N GLU A 241 10.52 -14.10 8.66
CA GLU A 241 10.20 -15.41 9.24
C GLU A 241 8.74 -15.48 9.70
N ALA A 242 8.29 -14.46 10.44
CA ALA A 242 6.91 -14.36 10.90
C ALA A 242 5.90 -14.24 9.75
N LEU A 243 6.28 -13.53 8.67
CA LEU A 243 5.44 -13.39 7.49
C LEU A 243 5.36 -14.70 6.69
N MET A 244 6.46 -15.45 6.57
CA MET A 244 6.47 -16.77 5.91
C MET A 244 5.59 -17.76 6.66
N LEU A 245 5.76 -17.87 7.98
CA LEU A 245 4.94 -18.76 8.81
C LEU A 245 3.44 -18.50 8.60
N ARG A 246 3.03 -17.22 8.51
CA ARG A 246 1.64 -16.86 8.23
C ARG A 246 1.17 -17.27 6.83
N GLN A 247 2.02 -17.14 5.81
CA GLN A 247 1.67 -17.59 4.45
C GLN A 247 1.56 -19.11 4.36
N ASP A 248 2.29 -19.84 5.21
CA ASP A 248 2.18 -21.30 5.36
C ASP A 248 0.99 -21.74 6.25
N GLY A 249 0.13 -20.79 6.67
CA GLY A 249 -1.05 -21.07 7.50
C GLY A 249 -0.76 -21.25 8.99
N ILE A 250 0.46 -20.96 9.44
CA ILE A 250 0.89 -21.05 10.84
C ILE A 250 0.72 -19.69 11.52
N PRO A 251 -0.08 -19.57 12.59
CA PRO A 251 -0.20 -18.33 13.34
C PRO A 251 1.16 -17.92 13.94
N ALA A 252 1.65 -16.72 13.63
CA ALA A 252 2.84 -16.17 14.30
C ALA A 252 2.44 -15.65 15.69
N ILE A 253 2.92 -16.30 16.75
CA ILE A 253 2.63 -15.95 18.15
C ILE A 253 3.62 -14.87 18.63
N GLY A 254 3.13 -13.75 19.17
CA GLY A 254 3.90 -12.92 20.10
C GLY A 254 4.68 -11.73 19.52
N HIS A 255 4.15 -11.01 18.52
CA HIS A 255 4.74 -9.71 18.13
C HIS A 255 3.73 -8.57 18.27
N LYS A 256 3.95 -7.73 19.29
CA LYS A 256 3.23 -6.48 19.53
C LYS A 256 3.23 -5.64 18.25
N GLY A 257 2.05 -5.45 17.66
CA GLY A 257 1.85 -4.65 16.43
C GLY A 257 1.48 -5.47 15.18
N LEU A 258 1.53 -6.80 15.25
CA LEU A 258 1.02 -7.72 14.22
C LEU A 258 -0.11 -8.62 14.75
N ASP A 259 -0.50 -8.41 16.00
CA ASP A 259 -1.60 -9.11 16.67
C ASP A 259 -2.92 -8.47 16.24
N PHE A 260 -3.71 -9.25 15.50
CA PHE A 260 -5.09 -8.92 15.22
C PHE A 260 -5.83 -8.72 16.54
N LYS A 261 -6.51 -7.59 16.70
CA LYS A 261 -7.74 -7.64 17.50
C LYS A 261 -8.66 -8.58 16.75
N SER A 262 -8.66 -9.85 17.12
CA SER A 262 -9.81 -10.71 16.87
C SER A 262 -10.98 -10.02 17.57
N TYR A 263 -11.81 -9.30 16.82
CA TYR A 263 -13.19 -9.16 17.23
C TYR A 263 -13.79 -10.56 17.11
N SER A 264 -13.59 -11.36 18.15
CA SER A 264 -14.53 -12.42 18.48
C SER A 264 -15.86 -11.70 18.67
N ALA A 265 -16.80 -11.95 17.77
CA ALA A 265 -18.18 -11.61 17.97
C ALA A 265 -18.69 -12.45 19.15
N GLU A 266 -18.45 -11.99 20.37
CA GLU A 266 -19.08 -12.43 21.62
C GLU A 266 -18.50 -11.61 22.79
N GLN A 267 -19.24 -10.60 23.24
CA GLN A 267 -19.55 -10.26 24.64
C GLN A 267 -20.61 -9.16 24.68
#